data_AF-A0A7G1NZA3-F1
#
_entry.id   AF-A0A7G1NZA3-F1
#
_cell.length_a   1.000
_cell.length_b   1.000
_cell.length_c   1.000
_cell.angle_alpha   90.00
_cell.angle_beta   90.00
_cell.angle_gamma   90.00
#
_symmetry.space_group_name_H-M   'P 1'
#
loop_
_entity.id
_entity.type
_entity.pdbx_description
1 polymer ?
#
loop_
_entity_poly.entity_id
_entity_poly.type
_entity_poly.pdbx_seq_one_letter_code
_entity_poly.pdbx_strand_id
1 'polypeptide(L)' 'MKAYAHLWQGTPYPHRWVLWDTAGDVLVFDRDANCPVDIDDGAVRREVLRRMREAGVPESDDYPGRPCA' A
#
# COMPACT_ATOMS: atom_id res chain seq x y z
N MET A 1 -7.32 -29.78 9.84
CA MET A 1 -7.91 -28.43 9.99
C MET A 1 -6.90 -27.31 10.29
N LYS A 2 -5.78 -27.53 11.00
CA LYS A 2 -4.79 -26.45 11.29
C LYS A 2 -4.11 -25.83 10.06
N ALA A 3 -3.97 -26.56 8.95
CA ALA A 3 -3.25 -26.10 7.76
C ALA A 3 -3.91 -24.88 7.05
N TYR A 4 -5.22 -24.68 7.23
CA TYR A 4 -5.97 -23.60 6.56
C TYR A 4 -6.33 -22.44 7.49
N ALA A 5 -5.84 -22.43 8.73
CA ALA A 5 -6.15 -21.38 9.70
C ALA A 5 -5.71 -19.99 9.22
N HIS A 6 -4.65 -19.92 8.40
CA HIS A 6 -4.14 -18.67 7.82
C HIS A 6 -5.11 -17.99 6.85
N LEU A 7 -6.07 -18.73 6.26
CA LEU A 7 -7.09 -18.15 5.37
C LEU A 7 -8.14 -17.32 6.12
N TRP A 8 -8.30 -17.59 7.42
CA TRP A 8 -9.25 -16.91 8.30
C TRP A 8 -8.57 -15.92 9.26
N GLN A 9 -7.23 -15.88 9.26
CA GLN A 9 -6.49 -14.82 9.94
C GLN A 9 -6.65 -13.55 9.09
N GLY A 10 -7.28 -12.54 9.67
CA GLY A 10 -7.30 -11.22 9.06
C GLY A 10 -5.88 -10.78 8.73
N THR A 11 -5.69 -10.12 7.58
CA THR A 11 -4.40 -9.51 7.28
C THR A 11 -3.99 -8.65 8.47
N PRO A 12 -2.75 -8.76 8.97
CA PRO A 12 -2.28 -7.92 10.07
C PRO A 12 -2.34 -6.45 9.70
N TYR A 13 -2.56 -6.15 8.43
CA TYR A 13 -2.88 -4.80 8.07
C TYR A 13 -4.06 -4.59 7.09
N PRO A 14 -5.04 -3.77 7.50
CA PRO A 14 -6.41 -3.80 6.97
C PRO A 14 -6.54 -3.23 5.56
N HIS A 15 -5.55 -2.46 5.11
CA HIS A 15 -5.54 -1.84 3.79
C HIS A 15 -4.49 -2.47 2.90
N ARG A 16 -4.85 -3.03 1.74
CA ARG A 16 -3.85 -3.51 0.77
C ARG A 16 -2.93 -2.38 0.28
N TRP A 17 -3.52 -1.21 0.05
CA TRP A 17 -2.83 -0.05 -0.48
C TRP A 17 -2.49 0.94 0.62
N VAL A 18 -1.33 1.57 0.50
CA VAL A 18 -0.89 2.69 1.33
C VAL A 18 -0.30 3.75 0.41
N LEU A 19 -0.54 5.02 0.70
CA LEU A 19 0.21 6.12 0.14
C LEU A 19 1.47 6.31 1.00
N TRP A 20 2.63 6.03 0.42
CA TRP A 20 3.91 6.09 1.12
C TRP A 20 4.63 7.39 0.78
N ASP A 21 4.74 8.30 1.75
CA ASP A 21 5.50 9.53 1.61
C ASP A 21 6.99 9.25 1.77
N THR A 22 7.69 9.19 0.64
CA THR A 22 9.14 9.06 0.59
C THR A 22 9.78 10.43 0.43
N ALA A 23 10.01 11.14 1.53
CA ALA A 23 10.85 12.36 1.62
C ALA A 23 11.02 13.17 0.32
N GLY A 24 9.91 13.56 -0.31
CA GLY A 24 9.91 14.25 -1.61
C GLY A 24 9.00 13.65 -2.69
N ASP A 25 8.49 12.42 -2.51
CA ASP A 25 7.51 11.83 -3.44
C ASP A 25 6.54 10.86 -2.74
N VAL A 26 5.26 10.90 -3.13
CA VAL A 26 4.22 10.00 -2.60
C VAL A 26 4.01 8.82 -3.54
N LEU A 27 4.40 7.62 -3.12
CA LEU A 27 4.27 6.39 -3.88
C LEU A 27 2.99 5.65 -3.50
N VAL A 28 2.42 4.91 -4.44
CA VAL A 28 1.40 3.91 -4.11
C VAL A 28 2.12 2.62 -3.75
N PHE A 29 1.90 2.09 -2.56
CA PHE A 29 2.53 0.85 -2.10
C PHE A 29 1.50 -0.27 -2.01
N ASP A 30 1.78 -1.42 -2.65
CA ASP A 30 1.02 -2.65 -2.50
C ASP A 30 1.61 -3.48 -1.36
N ARG A 31 0.92 -3.55 -0.22
CA ARG A 31 1.37 -4.36 0.92
C ARG A 31 1.18 -5.86 0.72
N ASP A 32 0.37 -6.27 -0.24
CA ASP A 32 0.24 -7.67 -0.62
C ASP A 32 1.50 -8.14 -1.37
N ALA A 33 1.90 -7.41 -2.41
CA ALA A 33 3.11 -7.65 -3.19
C ALA A 33 4.40 -7.17 -2.50
N ASN A 34 4.28 -6.38 -1.44
CA ASN A 34 5.38 -5.78 -0.68
C ASN A 34 6.29 -4.86 -1.53
N CYS A 35 5.71 -4.08 -2.45
CA CYS A 35 6.46 -3.19 -3.33
C CYS A 35 5.69 -1.91 -3.72
N PRO A 36 6.41 -0.84 -4.11
CA PRO A 36 5.80 0.29 -4.79
C PRO A 36 5.19 -0.11 -6.13
N VAL A 37 4.05 0.50 -6.46
CA VAL A 37 3.42 0.44 -7.79
C VAL A 37 4.06 1.49 -8.66
N ASP A 38 4.59 1.06 -9.81
CA ASP A 38 5.18 1.95 -10.79
C ASP A 38 4.09 2.64 -11.63
N ILE A 39 4.10 3.98 -11.66
CA ILE A 39 3.16 4.81 -12.41
C ILE A 39 3.94 5.95 -13.06
N ASP A 40 4.53 5.65 -14.23
CA ASP A 40 5.42 6.56 -14.96
C ASP A 40 4.74 7.84 -15.46
N ASP A 41 3.45 7.76 -15.78
CA ASP A 41 2.70 8.93 -16.26
C ASP A 41 2.32 9.84 -15.09
N GLY A 42 2.92 11.02 -15.04
CA GLY A 42 2.71 11.99 -13.96
C GLY A 42 1.27 12.54 -13.86
N ALA A 43 0.50 12.57 -14.95
CA ALA A 43 -0.90 12.99 -14.92
C ALA A 43 -1.79 11.87 -14.33
N VAL A 44 -1.54 10.63 -14.76
CA VAL A 44 -2.21 9.44 -14.20
C VAL A 44 -1.87 9.31 -12.72
N ARG A 45 -0.60 9.46 -12.34
CA ARG A 45 -0.16 9.38 -10.94
C ARG A 45 -0.90 10.39 -10.06
N ARG A 46 -1.01 11.66 -10.47
CA ARG A 46 -1.76 12.68 -9.70
C ARG A 46 -3.23 12.30 -9.49
N GLU A 47 -3.88 11.80 -10.52
CA GLU A 47 -5.28 11.38 -10.44
C GLU A 47 -5.47 10.13 -9.55
N VAL A 48 -4.55 9.16 -9.63
CA VAL A 48 -4.56 7.99 -8.75
C VAL A 48 -4.39 8.42 -7.29
N LEU A 49 -3.41 9.26 -6.98
CA LEU A 49 -3.20 9.78 -5.62
C LEU A 49 -4.44 10.51 -5.09
N ARG A 50 -5.08 11.36 -5.91
CA ARG A 50 -6.32 12.05 -5.55
C ARG A 50 -7.43 11.07 -5.19
N ARG A 51 -7.69 10.08 -6.04
CA ARG A 51 -8.75 9.09 -5.82
C ARG A 51 -8.49 8.21 -4.60
N MET A 52 -7.23 7.84 -4.34
CA MET A 52 -6.86 7.06 -3.17
C MET A 52 -7.08 7.83 -1.87
N ARG A 53 -6.74 9.13 -1.85
CA ARG A 53 -7.04 10.02 -0.71
C ARG A 53 -8.55 10.15 -0.49
N GLU A 54 -9.33 10.34 -1.55
CA GLU A 54 -10.80 10.39 -1.48
C GLU A 54 -11.42 9.09 -0.97
N ALA A 55 -10.80 7.95 -1.27
CA ALA A 55 -11.20 6.63 -0.77
C ALA A 55 -10.75 6.35 0.67
N GLY A 56 -10.02 7.27 1.31
CA GLY A 56 -9.51 7.10 2.67
C GLY A 56 -8.36 6.09 2.79
N VAL A 57 -7.56 5.91 1.73
CA VAL A 57 -6.35 5.11 1.78
C VAL A 57 -5.38 5.74 2.79
N PRO A 58 -4.81 4.97 3.72
CA PRO A 58 -3.85 5.50 4.70
C PRO A 58 -2.63 6.09 3.99
N GLU A 59 -2.17 7.24 4.48
CA GLU A 59 -0.98 7.96 4.02
C GLU A 59 0.01 8.07 5.19
N SER A 60 1.26 7.68 4.98
CA SER A 60 2.30 7.64 6.02
C SER A 60 3.70 7.68 5.41
N ASP A 61 4.65 8.23 6.15
CA ASP A 61 6.09 8.25 5.86
C ASP A 61 6.82 7.00 6.41
N ASP A 62 6.21 6.27 7.35
CA ASP A 62 6.70 4.98 7.83
C ASP A 62 6.73 3.95 6.69
N TYR A 63 7.76 3.11 6.67
CA TYR A 63 7.86 2.02 5.69
C TYR A 63 6.65 1.08 5.79
N PRO A 64 5.78 0.99 4.75
CA PRO A 64 4.51 0.27 4.83
C PRO A 64 4.66 -1.24 4.60
N GLY A 65 5.85 -1.67 4.18
CA GLY A 65 6.13 -3.06 3.84
C GLY A 65 6.23 -3.99 5.04
N ARG A 66 6.37 -5.27 4.74
CA ARG A 66 6.76 -6.30 5.70
C ARG A 66 8.29 -6.28 5.81
N PRO A 67 8.87 -6.41 7.01
CA PRO A 67 10.31 -6.64 7.13
C PRO A 67 10.70 -7.88 6.31
N CYS A 68 11.78 -7.77 5.54
CA CYS A 68 12.37 -8.92 4.88
C CYS A 68 12.74 -9.97 5.95
N ALA A 69 12.34 -11.21 5.73
CA ALA A 69 12.74 -12.36 6.55
C ALA A 69 14.13 -12.87 6.14
#